data_AF-A0A7C3BID9-F1
#
_entry.id   AF-A0A7C3BID9-F1
#
_cell.length_a   1.000
_cell.length_b   1.000
_cell.length_c   1.000
_cell.angle_alpha   90.00
_cell.angle_beta   90.00
_cell.angle_gamma   90.00
#
_symmetry.space_group_name_H-M   'P 1'
#
loop_
_entity.id
_entity.type
_entity.pdbx_description
1 polymer ?
#
loop_
_entity_poly.entity_id
_entity_poly.type
_entity_poly.pdbx_seq_one_letter_code
_entity_poly.pdbx_strand_id
1 'polypeptide(L)' 'MDKILAIVGFVFLIAGLMGLFITFTMLDPESVQWIVSTFTFGTFASVGLGIIVGLIVTSE' A
#
# COMPACT_ATOMS: atom_id res chain seq x y z
N MET A 1 0.87 -16.97 13.92
CA MET A 1 -0.15 -16.11 13.26
C MET A 1 0.51 -14.85 12.73
N ASP A 2 1.40 -14.24 13.50
CA ASP A 2 2.11 -12.99 13.19
C ASP A 2 2.93 -13.04 11.90
N LYS A 3 3.57 -14.19 11.59
CA LYS A 3 4.30 -14.39 10.34
C LYS A 3 3.40 -14.27 9.10
N ILE A 4 2.17 -14.76 9.17
CA ILE A 4 1.21 -14.67 8.05
C ILE A 4 0.74 -13.23 7.92
N LEU A 5 0.42 -12.58 9.04
CA LEU A 5 0.00 -11.18 9.06
C LEU A 5 1.10 -10.25 8.51
N ALA A 6 2.37 -10.53 8.84
CA ALA A 6 3.51 -9.79 8.30
C ALA A 6 3.61 -9.95 6.78
N ILE A 7 3.48 -11.17 6.26
CA ILE A 7 3.46 -11.42 4.81
C ILE A 7 2.31 -10.65 4.15
N VAL A 8 1.10 -10.68 4.73
CA VAL A 8 -0.04 -9.90 4.23
C VAL A 8 0.28 -8.40 4.21
N GLY A 9 0.85 -7.86 5.29
CA GLY A 9 1.28 -6.46 5.37
C GLY A 9 2.27 -6.08 4.26
N PHE A 10 3.28 -6.92 4.02
CA PHE A 10 4.25 -6.70 2.94
C PHE A 10 3.62 -6.78 1.55
N VAL A 11 2.70 -7.72 1.30
CA VAL A 11 2.00 -7.82 0.01
C VAL A 11 1.19 -6.55 -0.28
N PHE A 12 0.43 -6.06 0.70
CA PHE A 12 -0.33 -4.82 0.56
C PHE A 12 0.58 -3.61 0.34
N LEU A 13 1.69 -3.53 1.08
CA LEU A 13 2.65 -2.45 0.96
C LEU A 13 3.29 -2.41 -0.43
N ILE A 14 3.81 -3.55 -0.91
CA ILE A 14 4.46 -3.65 -2.22
C ILE A 14 3.46 -3.39 -3.35
N ALA A 15 2.27 -3.97 -3.28
CA ALA A 15 1.22 -3.76 -4.28
C ALA A 15 0.80 -2.27 -4.35
N GLY A 16 0.64 -1.62 -3.20
CA GLY A 16 0.34 -0.19 -3.13
C GLY A 16 1.45 0.68 -3.71
N LEU A 17 2.71 0.44 -3.33
CA LEU A 17 3.85 1.20 -3.85
C LEU A 17 4.03 1.01 -5.36
N MET A 18 3.88 -0.22 -5.86
CA MET A 18 3.96 -0.50 -7.29
C MET A 18 2.83 0.16 -8.08
N GLY A 19 1.60 0.11 -7.55
CA GLY A 19 0.46 0.76 -8.18
C GLY A 19 0.59 2.29 -8.21
N LEU A 20 1.11 2.89 -7.14
CA LEU A 20 1.44 4.32 -7.10
C LEU A 20 2.52 4.67 -8.13
N PHE A 21 3.59 3.87 -8.23
CA PHE A 21 4.65 4.09 -9.22
C PHE A 21 4.10 4.08 -10.66
N ILE A 22 3.26 3.10 -11.00
CA ILE A 22 2.63 3.03 -12.33
C ILE A 22 1.70 4.23 -12.54
N THR A 23 0.90 4.60 -11.54
CA THR A 23 -0.02 5.74 -11.60
C THR A 23 0.73 7.04 -11.91
N PHE A 24 1.83 7.32 -11.20
CA PHE A 24 2.61 8.53 -11.41
C PHE A 24 3.41 8.56 -12.72
N THR A 25 3.72 7.39 -13.29
CA THR A 25 4.51 7.30 -14.54
C THR A 25 3.66 7.19 -15.80
N MET A 26 2.42 6.70 -15.70
CA MET A 26 1.60 6.36 -16.86
C MET A 26 0.27 7.09 -16.96
N LEU A 27 -0.22 7.72 -15.88
CA LEU A 27 -1.48 8.44 -15.89
C LEU A 27 -1.25 9.96 -15.84
N ASP A 28 -2.08 10.68 -16.59
CA ASP A 28 -2.11 12.14 -16.57
C ASP A 28 -2.60 12.64 -15.19
N PRO A 29 -1.82 13.48 -14.47
CA PRO A 29 -2.19 13.99 -13.15
C PRO A 29 -3.53 14.72 -13.07
N GLU A 30 -4.03 15.26 -14.18
CA GLU A 30 -5.32 15.96 -14.22
C GLU A 30 -6.51 15.00 -14.43
N SER A 31 -6.24 13.72 -14.69
CA SER A 31 -7.27 12.73 -14.95
C SER A 31 -7.92 12.21 -13.67
N VAL A 32 -9.23 11.96 -13.72
CA VAL A 32 -9.98 11.31 -12.63
C VAL A 32 -9.38 9.94 -12.28
N GLN A 33 -8.87 9.21 -13.29
CA GLN A 33 -8.21 7.92 -13.10
C GLN A 33 -6.95 8.05 -12.25
N TRP A 34 -6.10 9.05 -12.50
CA TRP A 34 -4.90 9.29 -11.69
C TRP A 34 -5.26 9.53 -10.22
N ILE A 35 -6.30 10.32 -9.96
CA ILE A 35 -6.77 10.60 -8.59
C ILE A 35 -7.24 9.31 -7.91
N VAL A 36 -8.15 8.57 -8.56
CA VAL A 36 -8.74 7.35 -7.99
C VAL A 36 -7.67 6.26 -7.79
N SER A 37 -6.77 6.08 -8.74
CA SER A 37 -5.66 5.13 -8.64
C SER A 37 -4.69 5.53 -7.53
N THR A 38 -4.36 6.81 -7.41
CA THR A 38 -3.51 7.32 -6.32
C THR A 38 -4.12 7.03 -4.95
N PHE A 39 -5.41 7.31 -4.76
CA PHE A 39 -6.09 7.01 -3.50
C PHE A 39 -6.16 5.51 -3.21
N THR A 40 -6.46 4.70 -4.22
CA THR A 40 -6.60 3.24 -4.08
C THR A 40 -5.27 2.61 -3.68
N PHE A 41 -4.21 2.87 -4.46
CA PHE A 41 -2.90 2.28 -4.21
C PHE A 41 -2.20 2.90 -2.99
N GLY A 42 -2.43 4.19 -2.72
CA GLY A 42 -2.01 4.84 -1.48
C GLY A 42 -2.64 4.20 -0.25
N THR A 43 -3.93 3.85 -0.32
CA THR A 43 -4.61 3.13 0.77
C THR A 43 -4.01 1.75 0.99
N PHE A 44 -3.74 0.97 -0.08
CA PHE A 44 -3.08 -0.33 0.06
C PHE A 44 -1.69 -0.21 0.69
N ALA A 45 -0.88 0.76 0.26
CA ALA A 45 0.42 1.01 0.86
C ALA A 45 0.30 1.35 2.36
N SER A 46 -0.66 2.20 2.71
CA SER A 46 -0.91 2.64 4.09
C SER A 46 -1.39 1.50 4.98
N VAL A 47 -2.30 0.66 4.50
CA VAL A 47 -2.79 -0.53 5.23
C VAL A 47 -1.65 -1.53 5.43
N GLY A 48 -0.86 -1.80 4.38
CA GLY A 48 0.29 -2.68 4.48
C GLY A 48 1.30 -2.21 5.53
N LEU A 49 1.61 -0.91 5.51
CA LEU A 49 2.47 -0.29 6.52
C LEU A 49 1.87 -0.38 7.92
N GLY A 50 0.57 -0.08 8.08
CA GLY A 50 -0.13 -0.15 9.36
C GLY A 50 -0.11 -1.55 9.98
N ILE A 51 -0.26 -2.59 9.17
CA ILE A 51 -0.13 -3.99 9.62
C ILE A 51 1.30 -4.27 10.12
N ILE A 52 2.32 -3.88 9.36
CA ILE A 52 3.73 -4.12 9.73
C ILE A 52 4.07 -3.37 11.02
N VAL A 53 3.72 -2.09 11.11
CA VAL A 53 3.95 -1.27 12.31
C VAL A 53 3.17 -1.83 13.50
N GLY A 54 1.90 -2.20 13.31
CA GLY A 54 1.09 -2.81 14.36
C GLY A 54 1.74 -4.07 14.93
N LEU A 55 2.24 -4.96 14.06
CA LEU A 55 2.96 -6.17 14.47
C LEU A 55 4.25 -5.86 15.24
N ILE A 56 5.01 -4.82 14.86
CA ILE A 56 6.23 -4.40 15.58
C ILE A 56 5.88 -3.85 16.96
N VAL A 57 4.80 -3.08 17.07
CA VAL A 57 4.37 -2.47 18.34
C VAL A 57 3.80 -3.53 19.29
N THR A 58 3.08 -4.53 18.76
CA THR A 58 2.46 -5.58 19.56
C THR A 58 3.31 -6.82 19.75
N SER A 59 4.52 -6.87 19.16
CA SER A 59 5.49 -7.95 19.40
C SER A 59 6.18 -7.73 20.75
N GLU A 60 5.43 -7.91 21.82
CA GLU A 60 5.94 -8.13 23.18
C GLU A 60 6.01 -9.63 23.47
#